data_AF-A0AAD9D556-F1
#
_entry.id   AF-A0AAD9D556-F1
#
_cell.length_a   1.000
_cell.length_b   1.000
_cell.length_c   1.000
_cell.angle_alpha   90.00
_cell.angle_beta   90.00
_cell.angle_gamma   90.00
#
_symmetry.space_group_name_H-M   'P 1'
#
loop_
_entity.id
_entity.type
_entity.pdbx_description
1 polymer ?
#
loop_
_entity_poly.entity_id
_entity_poly.type
_entity_poly.pdbx_seq_one_letter_code
_entity_poly.pdbx_strand_id
1 'polypeptide(L)'
;MLSLNKKTLLFPSLNRRRWEWDNEKIMSQKLPDDVAVFFTQSIADLPSNVRISLFHISCFGASVEIAFVKTFEIALEMRGLCDNLDIAVDEGLLEKKGGELRFSHDRIQEAAYNTLPADERCLFHHVCGMALVSYSTSESDDNILLAAVNQINLGGPAAVQDTSQSFTIAKVNLRAGQKAMVMSDFGAAYSYFNHGISFLQEGHWQEHYDLSLSLFELAAKCALAIGDL
;
A
#
# COMPACT_ATOMS: atom_id res chain seq x y z
N MET A 1 -15.36 -8.24 20.21
CA MET A 1 -16.51 -9.04 20.69
C MET A 1 -17.08 -10.00 19.64
N LEU A 2 -17.13 -9.63 18.36
CA LEU A 2 -17.67 -10.48 17.27
C LEU A 2 -16.91 -11.81 17.08
N SER A 3 -15.58 -11.80 17.20
CA SER A 3 -14.74 -13.02 17.10
C SER A 3 -15.07 -14.10 18.16
N LEU A 4 -15.39 -13.70 19.39
CA LEU A 4 -15.75 -14.63 20.48
C LEU A 4 -17.16 -15.23 20.29
N ASN A 5 -18.10 -14.44 19.75
CA ASN A 5 -19.45 -14.90 19.44
C ASN A 5 -19.45 -15.90 18.26
N LYS A 6 -18.69 -15.61 17.20
CA LYS A 6 -18.50 -16.53 16.05
C LYS A 6 -17.90 -17.87 16.46
N LYS A 7 -17.00 -17.89 17.44
CA LYS A 7 -16.40 -19.12 17.98
C LYS A 7 -17.27 -19.82 19.04
N THR A 8 -18.52 -19.40 19.25
CA THR A 8 -19.45 -19.91 20.28
C THR A 8 -18.91 -19.83 21.72
N LEU A 9 -17.92 -18.97 21.96
CA LEU A 9 -17.31 -18.81 23.28
C LEU A 9 -18.14 -17.89 24.19
N LEU A 10 -19.02 -17.10 23.59
CA LEU A 10 -19.89 -16.14 24.26
C LEU A 10 -21.29 -16.27 23.64
N PHE A 11 -22.27 -16.70 24.44
CA PHE A 11 -23.62 -16.98 23.96
C PHE A 11 -24.69 -16.38 24.89
N PRO A 12 -25.83 -15.92 24.34
CA PRO A 12 -26.91 -15.37 25.14
C PRO A 12 -27.67 -16.48 25.86
N SER A 13 -27.67 -16.44 27.20
CA SER A 13 -28.43 -17.38 28.02
C SER A 13 -29.85 -16.85 28.23
N LEU A 14 -30.80 -17.34 27.43
CA LEU A 14 -32.19 -16.86 27.45
C LEU A 14 -32.88 -17.10 28.81
N ASN A 15 -32.55 -18.19 29.50
CA ASN A 15 -33.08 -18.50 30.83
C ASN A 15 -32.56 -17.56 31.93
N ARG A 16 -31.34 -17.05 31.79
CA ARG A 16 -30.68 -16.20 32.79
C ARG A 16 -30.63 -14.72 32.41
N ARG A 17 -31.14 -14.37 31.22
CA ARG A 17 -31.12 -13.02 30.63
C ARG A 17 -29.74 -12.34 30.72
N ARG A 18 -28.68 -13.12 30.54
CA ARG A 18 -27.30 -12.65 30.61
C ARG A 18 -26.45 -13.32 29.52
N TRP A 19 -25.32 -12.70 29.20
CA TRP A 19 -24.28 -13.36 28.41
C TRP A 19 -23.57 -14.39 29.28
N GLU A 20 -23.42 -15.60 28.75
CA GLU A 20 -22.60 -16.65 29.35
C GLU A 20 -21.43 -16.94 28.42
N TRP A 21 -20.31 -17.36 29.01
CA TRP A 21 -19.09 -17.68 28.28
C TRP A 21 -18.55 -19.03 28.75
N ASP A 22 -17.91 -19.75 27.82
CA ASP A 22 -17.32 -21.06 28.09
C ASP A 22 -15.87 -20.87 28.56
N ASN A 23 -15.68 -20.81 29.88
CA ASN A 23 -14.35 -20.62 30.47
C ASN A 23 -13.36 -21.72 30.12
N GLU A 24 -13.80 -22.98 29.99
CA GLU A 24 -12.89 -24.08 29.64
C GLU A 24 -12.40 -23.96 28.19
N LYS A 25 -13.28 -23.59 27.26
CA LYS A 25 -12.87 -23.33 25.87
C LYS A 25 -12.02 -22.08 25.73
N ILE A 26 -12.31 -21.02 26.49
CA ILE A 26 -11.51 -19.78 26.45
C ILE A 26 -10.10 -20.04 27.00
N MET A 27 -9.98 -20.75 28.13
CA MET A 27 -8.69 -21.04 28.76
C MET A 27 -7.88 -22.09 27.98
N SER A 28 -8.52 -22.97 27.22
CA SER A 28 -7.84 -23.95 26.36
C SER A 28 -7.42 -23.38 25.00
N GLN A 29 -7.87 -22.17 24.63
CA GLN A 29 -7.29 -21.47 23.50
C GLN A 29 -5.88 -21.01 23.86
N LYS A 30 -4.89 -21.65 23.23
CA LYS A 30 -3.53 -21.10 23.18
C LYS A 30 -3.57 -19.81 22.37
N LEU A 31 -3.65 -18.68 23.06
CA LEU A 31 -3.32 -17.40 22.44
C LEU A 31 -1.84 -17.47 22.04
N PRO A 32 -1.48 -17.14 20.79
CA PRO A 32 -0.08 -17.02 20.41
C PRO A 32 0.60 -15.99 21.32
N ASP A 33 1.85 -16.26 21.73
CA ASP A 33 2.64 -15.32 22.54
C ASP A 33 2.90 -13.99 21.78
N ASP A 34 2.74 -14.01 20.46
CA ASP A 34 2.85 -12.86 19.57
C ASP A 34 1.49 -12.51 18.94
N VAL A 35 1.01 -11.30 19.22
CA VAL A 35 -0.22 -10.73 18.67
C VAL A 35 -0.18 -10.68 17.13
N ALA A 36 1.00 -10.57 16.52
CA ALA A 36 1.15 -10.61 15.07
C ALA A 36 0.71 -11.96 14.48
N VAL A 37 1.08 -13.09 15.12
CA VAL A 37 0.68 -14.44 14.68
C VAL A 37 -0.84 -14.62 14.73
N PHE A 38 -1.48 -14.04 15.76
CA PHE A 38 -2.94 -14.05 15.90
C PHE A 38 -3.62 -13.29 14.75
N PHE A 39 -3.11 -12.13 14.36
CA PHE A 39 -3.66 -11.38 13.24
C PHE A 39 -3.40 -12.05 11.90
N THR A 40 -2.22 -12.64 11.69
CA THR A 40 -1.95 -13.42 10.48
C THR A 40 -2.95 -14.56 10.31
N GLN A 41 -3.25 -15.31 11.39
CA GLN A 41 -4.27 -16.36 11.35
C GLN A 41 -5.67 -15.78 11.13
N SER A 42 -6.02 -14.69 11.81
CA SER A 42 -7.31 -14.03 11.64
C SER A 42 -7.54 -13.57 10.19
N ILE A 43 -6.50 -13.04 9.54
CA ILE A 43 -6.53 -12.64 8.13
C ILE A 43 -6.57 -13.86 7.19
N ALA A 44 -5.90 -14.95 7.56
CA ALA A 44 -5.92 -16.21 6.79
C ALA A 44 -7.30 -16.87 6.79
N ASP A 45 -8.09 -16.70 7.85
CA ASP A 45 -9.46 -17.20 7.97
C ASP A 45 -10.47 -16.41 7.12
N LEU A 46 -10.09 -15.24 6.60
CA LEU A 46 -10.97 -14.43 5.75
C LEU A 46 -11.10 -15.00 4.33
N PRO A 47 -12.24 -14.71 3.66
CA PRO A 47 -12.39 -14.92 2.23
C PRO A 47 -11.22 -14.34 1.44
N SER A 48 -10.81 -15.02 0.36
CA SER A 48 -9.62 -14.63 -0.42
C SER A 48 -9.71 -13.21 -0.97
N ASN A 49 -10.89 -12.79 -1.43
CA ASN A 49 -11.17 -11.43 -1.89
C ASN A 49 -10.93 -10.37 -0.80
N VAL A 50 -11.36 -10.63 0.44
CA VAL A 50 -11.15 -9.71 1.58
C VAL A 50 -9.67 -9.62 1.94
N ARG A 51 -8.97 -10.76 1.94
CA ARG A 51 -7.52 -10.81 2.19
C ARG A 51 -6.73 -10.05 1.14
N ILE A 52 -7.07 -10.24 -0.12
CA ILE A 52 -6.47 -9.52 -1.25
C ILE A 52 -6.72 -8.02 -1.07
N SER A 53 -7.95 -7.61 -0.80
CA SER A 53 -8.29 -6.20 -0.55
C SER A 53 -7.49 -5.58 0.61
N LEU A 54 -7.35 -6.30 1.73
CA LEU A 54 -6.52 -5.88 2.86
C LEU A 54 -5.03 -5.71 2.48
N PHE A 55 -4.49 -6.65 1.70
CA PHE A 55 -3.12 -6.53 1.19
C PHE A 55 -2.97 -5.26 0.33
N HIS A 56 -3.91 -4.98 -0.58
CA HIS A 56 -3.83 -3.82 -1.46
C HIS A 56 -3.77 -2.50 -0.67
N ILE A 57 -4.65 -2.31 0.31
CA ILE A 57 -4.63 -1.07 1.11
C ILE A 57 -3.44 -1.01 2.06
N SER A 58 -2.88 -2.14 2.51
CA SER A 58 -1.70 -2.17 3.38
C SER A 58 -0.45 -1.57 2.72
N CYS A 59 -0.42 -1.55 1.38
CA CYS A 59 0.64 -0.95 0.57
C CYS A 59 0.65 0.59 0.63
N PHE A 60 -0.41 1.22 1.13
CA PHE A 60 -0.56 2.68 1.21
C PHE A 60 -0.40 3.24 2.63
N GLY A 61 0.01 2.41 3.58
CA GLY A 61 0.27 2.80 4.96
C GLY A 61 -0.83 2.40 5.95
N ALA A 62 -0.81 3.03 7.12
CA ALA A 62 -1.73 2.70 8.22
C ALA A 62 -3.17 3.19 7.98
N SER A 63 -3.35 4.21 7.13
CA SER A 63 -4.65 4.73 6.75
C SER A 63 -4.68 5.22 5.31
N VAL A 64 -5.86 5.16 4.70
CA VAL A 64 -6.11 5.56 3.32
C VAL A 64 -7.45 6.26 3.21
N GLU A 65 -7.52 7.34 2.41
CA GLU A 65 -8.77 8.03 2.14
C GLU A 65 -9.72 7.13 1.33
N ILE A 66 -11.01 7.10 1.70
CA ILE A 66 -12.02 6.33 0.98
C ILE A 66 -12.16 6.81 -0.47
N ALA A 67 -11.96 8.11 -0.72
CA ALA A 67 -11.95 8.67 -2.07
C ALA A 67 -10.83 8.04 -2.91
N PHE A 68 -9.62 7.94 -2.35
CA PHE A 68 -8.49 7.25 -3.00
C PHE A 68 -8.79 5.77 -3.25
N VAL A 69 -9.38 5.05 -2.27
CA VAL A 69 -9.75 3.63 -2.46
C VAL A 69 -10.72 3.43 -3.62
N LYS A 70 -11.68 4.33 -3.80
CA LYS A 70 -12.62 4.28 -4.95
C LYS A 70 -11.91 4.52 -6.27
N THR A 71 -11.01 5.51 -6.31
CA THR A 71 -10.17 5.76 -7.49
C THR A 71 -9.30 4.55 -7.82
N PHE A 72 -8.70 3.95 -6.79
CA PHE A 72 -7.87 2.76 -6.87
C PHE A 72 -8.65 1.56 -7.40
N GLU A 73 -9.87 1.34 -6.91
CA GLU A 73 -10.77 0.30 -7.41
C GLU A 73 -11.05 0.42 -8.91
N ILE A 74 -11.27 1.64 -9.40
CA ILE A 74 -11.49 1.92 -10.82
C ILE A 74 -10.20 1.71 -11.61
N ALA A 75 -9.07 2.25 -11.14
CA ALA A 75 -7.79 2.21 -11.84
C ALA A 75 -7.25 0.80 -12.04
N LEU A 76 -7.48 -0.12 -11.09
CA LEU A 76 -7.06 -1.52 -11.18
C LEU A 76 -8.18 -2.47 -11.61
N GLU A 77 -9.35 -1.95 -11.98
CA GLU A 77 -10.54 -2.74 -12.34
C GLU A 77 -10.97 -3.76 -11.26
N MET A 78 -10.68 -3.46 -9.99
CA MET A 78 -10.86 -4.36 -8.85
C MET A 78 -12.26 -4.31 -8.25
N ARG A 79 -13.25 -4.81 -8.99
CA ARG A 79 -14.65 -4.76 -8.55
C ARG A 79 -14.88 -5.38 -7.17
N GLY A 80 -15.58 -4.63 -6.32
CA GLY A 80 -15.94 -5.05 -4.97
C GLY A 80 -14.85 -4.77 -3.94
N LEU A 81 -13.84 -3.97 -4.25
CA LEU A 81 -12.80 -3.60 -3.30
C LEU A 81 -13.41 -2.91 -2.08
N CYS A 82 -14.28 -1.91 -2.28
CA CYS A 82 -14.93 -1.23 -1.17
C CYS A 82 -15.78 -2.19 -0.32
N ASP A 83 -16.56 -3.07 -0.95
CA ASP A 83 -17.42 -4.03 -0.25
C ASP A 83 -16.61 -5.01 0.59
N ASN A 84 -15.47 -5.48 0.06
CA ASN A 84 -14.55 -6.36 0.77
C ASN A 84 -13.92 -5.67 1.98
N LEU A 85 -13.59 -4.38 1.86
CA LEU A 85 -13.03 -3.61 2.97
C LEU A 85 -14.07 -3.31 4.04
N ASP A 86 -15.35 -3.13 3.68
CA ASP A 86 -16.43 -3.03 4.65
C ASP A 86 -16.60 -4.34 5.46
N ILE A 87 -16.39 -5.51 4.85
CA ILE A 87 -16.31 -6.78 5.60
C ILE A 87 -15.14 -6.75 6.61
N ALA A 88 -13.97 -6.23 6.22
CA ALA A 88 -12.84 -6.12 7.14
C ALA A 88 -13.09 -5.11 8.29
N VAL A 89 -13.92 -4.09 8.06
CA VAL A 89 -14.42 -3.19 9.12
C VAL A 89 -15.32 -3.96 10.08
N ASP A 90 -16.24 -4.78 9.58
CA ASP A 90 -17.14 -5.59 10.41
C ASP A 90 -16.38 -6.64 11.25
N GLU A 91 -15.25 -7.15 10.76
CA GLU A 91 -14.36 -8.04 11.52
C GLU A 91 -13.48 -7.29 12.54
N GLY A 92 -13.49 -5.95 12.53
CA GLY A 92 -12.72 -5.09 13.42
C GLY A 92 -11.24 -4.97 13.06
N LEU A 93 -10.85 -5.34 11.83
CA LEU A 93 -9.49 -5.21 11.32
C LEU A 93 -9.20 -3.81 10.79
N LEU A 94 -10.25 -3.14 10.32
CA LEU A 94 -10.24 -1.75 9.89
C LEU A 94 -11.24 -0.93 10.71
N GLU A 95 -10.96 0.36 10.80
CA GLU A 95 -11.87 1.38 11.30
C GLU A 95 -12.19 2.36 10.16
N LYS A 96 -13.45 2.75 10.06
CA LYS A 96 -13.93 3.73 9.09
C LYS A 96 -14.30 5.03 9.82
N LYS A 97 -13.49 6.07 9.70
CA LYS A 97 -13.68 7.34 10.43
C LYS A 97 -13.21 8.53 9.61
N GLY A 98 -14.01 9.60 9.59
CA GLY A 98 -13.59 10.88 9.00
C GLY A 98 -13.33 10.84 7.49
N GLY A 99 -13.88 9.86 6.76
CA GLY A 99 -13.59 9.69 5.33
C GLY A 99 -12.37 8.81 5.05
N GLU A 100 -11.73 8.24 6.07
CA GLU A 100 -10.60 7.33 5.96
C GLU A 100 -10.96 5.90 6.39
N LEU A 101 -10.26 4.94 5.80
CA LEU A 101 -10.10 3.59 6.32
C LEU A 101 -8.74 3.50 7.00
N ARG A 102 -8.70 2.97 8.22
CA ARG A 102 -7.48 2.84 9.03
C ARG A 102 -7.37 1.43 9.57
N PHE A 103 -6.17 0.87 9.56
CA PHE A 103 -5.92 -0.37 10.28
C PHE A 103 -6.09 -0.14 11.78
N SER A 104 -6.88 -0.99 12.44
CA SER A 104 -7.12 -0.87 13.89
C SER A 104 -5.82 -0.99 14.70
N HIS A 105 -4.77 -1.57 14.10
CA HIS A 105 -3.42 -1.64 14.66
C HIS A 105 -2.37 -1.85 13.55
N ASP A 106 -1.19 -1.26 13.69
CA ASP A 106 -0.03 -1.45 12.81
C ASP A 106 0.32 -2.94 12.55
N ARG A 107 0.17 -3.82 13.55
CA ARG A 107 0.42 -5.27 13.39
C ARG A 107 -0.56 -5.94 12.43
N ILE A 108 -1.77 -5.40 12.28
CA ILE A 108 -2.75 -5.89 11.29
C ILE A 108 -2.31 -5.47 9.89
N GLN A 109 -1.84 -4.23 9.73
CA GLN A 109 -1.27 -3.75 8.46
C GLN A 109 -0.08 -4.62 8.06
N GLU A 110 0.88 -4.84 8.97
CA GLU A 110 2.04 -5.70 8.72
C GLU A 110 1.62 -7.12 8.36
N ALA A 111 0.67 -7.71 9.09
CA ALA A 111 0.17 -9.04 8.80
C ALA A 111 -0.52 -9.13 7.44
N ALA A 112 -1.29 -8.11 7.05
CA ALA A 112 -1.92 -8.01 5.74
C ALA A 112 -0.88 -7.86 4.62
N TYR A 113 0.10 -6.97 4.81
CA TYR A 113 1.17 -6.71 3.85
C TYR A 113 2.05 -7.94 3.62
N ASN A 114 2.36 -8.68 4.69
CA ASN A 114 3.19 -9.89 4.63
C ASN A 114 2.41 -11.16 4.21
N THR A 115 1.16 -11.04 3.75
CA THR A 115 0.45 -12.18 3.16
C THR A 115 1.05 -12.64 1.83
N LEU A 116 1.82 -11.77 1.15
CA LEU A 116 2.55 -12.10 -0.07
C LEU A 116 4.07 -12.12 0.17
N PRO A 117 4.80 -13.05 -0.49
CA PRO A 117 6.26 -13.07 -0.51
C PRO A 117 6.87 -11.76 -1.01
N ALA A 118 8.14 -11.49 -0.65
CA ALA A 118 8.81 -10.24 -0.99
C ALA A 118 8.92 -9.98 -2.50
N ASP A 119 9.23 -11.01 -3.28
CA ASP A 119 9.32 -10.97 -4.75
C ASP A 119 7.96 -10.69 -5.40
N GLU A 120 6.91 -11.35 -4.93
CA GLU A 120 5.54 -11.10 -5.40
C GLU A 120 5.06 -9.69 -5.04
N ARG A 121 5.46 -9.16 -3.88
CA ARG A 121 5.17 -7.78 -3.49
C ARG A 121 5.85 -6.77 -4.40
N CYS A 122 7.12 -6.98 -4.76
CA CYS A 122 7.82 -6.07 -5.68
C CYS A 122 7.10 -5.98 -7.03
N LEU A 123 6.69 -7.12 -7.59
CA LEU A 123 5.93 -7.15 -8.84
C LEU A 123 4.57 -6.46 -8.69
N PHE A 124 3.88 -6.73 -7.58
CA PHE A 124 2.60 -6.09 -7.29
C PHE A 124 2.73 -4.57 -7.22
N HIS A 125 3.71 -4.05 -6.48
CA HIS A 125 4.01 -2.63 -6.35
C HIS A 125 4.23 -1.96 -7.73
N HIS A 126 4.98 -2.61 -8.61
CA HIS A 126 5.18 -2.14 -9.99
C HIS A 126 3.87 -2.09 -10.79
N VAL A 127 3.12 -3.19 -10.84
CA VAL A 127 1.85 -3.29 -11.58
C VAL A 127 0.84 -2.26 -11.08
N CYS A 128 0.70 -2.17 -9.76
CA CYS A 128 -0.17 -1.24 -9.06
C CYS A 128 0.15 0.22 -9.42
N GLY A 129 1.42 0.61 -9.30
CA GLY A 129 1.81 1.98 -9.61
C GLY A 129 1.68 2.30 -11.11
N MET A 130 1.98 1.37 -12.02
CA MET A 130 1.78 1.57 -13.45
C MET A 130 0.29 1.71 -13.84
N ALA A 131 -0.61 0.99 -13.17
CA ALA A 131 -2.05 1.16 -13.35
C ALA A 131 -2.50 2.57 -12.92
N LEU A 132 -2.03 3.05 -11.77
CA LEU A 132 -2.33 4.40 -11.29
C LEU A 132 -1.74 5.48 -12.21
N VAL A 133 -0.53 5.30 -12.75
CA VAL A 133 0.06 6.21 -13.76
C VAL A 133 -0.84 6.29 -14.99
N SER A 134 -1.31 5.14 -15.50
CA SER A 134 -2.18 5.08 -16.68
C SER A 134 -3.54 5.74 -16.42
N TYR A 135 -4.07 5.59 -15.20
CA TYR A 135 -5.32 6.24 -14.78
C TYR A 135 -5.17 7.75 -14.63
N SER A 136 -4.00 8.24 -14.22
CA SER A 136 -3.72 9.68 -14.03
C SER A 136 -3.65 10.50 -15.33
N THR A 137 -4.12 9.95 -16.46
CA THR A 137 -4.05 10.55 -17.80
C THR A 137 -5.02 11.72 -18.01
N SER A 138 -5.91 12.00 -17.07
CA SER A 138 -6.74 13.20 -17.05
C SER A 138 -6.76 13.86 -15.66
N GLU A 139 -6.28 15.10 -15.59
CA GLU A 139 -6.31 16.02 -14.44
C GLU A 139 -5.33 15.73 -13.30
N SER A 140 -4.27 16.55 -13.23
CA SER A 140 -3.75 17.33 -12.08
C SER A 140 -3.77 16.78 -10.64
N ASP A 141 -4.04 15.51 -10.38
CA ASP A 141 -4.00 14.99 -9.01
C ASP A 141 -2.59 14.53 -8.66
N ASP A 142 -1.82 15.47 -8.11
CA ASP A 142 -0.46 15.19 -7.64
C ASP A 142 -0.45 14.12 -6.54
N ASN A 143 -1.54 13.90 -5.80
CA ASN A 143 -1.59 12.84 -4.79
C ASN A 143 -1.64 11.45 -5.44
N ILE A 144 -2.40 11.29 -6.53
CA ILE A 144 -2.43 10.03 -7.30
C ILE A 144 -1.08 9.77 -7.93
N LEU A 145 -0.45 10.80 -8.52
CA LEU A 145 0.89 10.69 -9.08
C LEU A 145 1.91 10.23 -8.02
N LEU A 146 1.93 10.90 -6.86
CA LEU A 146 2.87 10.56 -5.79
C LEU A 146 2.59 9.14 -5.24
N ALA A 147 1.33 8.77 -5.06
CA ALA A 147 0.97 7.41 -4.68
C ALA A 147 1.49 6.39 -5.71
N ALA A 148 1.26 6.64 -7.00
CA ALA A 148 1.71 5.76 -8.09
C ALA A 148 3.22 5.60 -8.11
N VAL A 149 3.97 6.71 -8.04
CA VAL A 149 5.44 6.71 -8.06
C VAL A 149 6.01 6.01 -6.84
N ASN A 150 5.44 6.24 -5.65
CA ASN A 150 5.84 5.54 -4.43
C ASN A 150 5.65 4.03 -4.56
N GLN A 151 4.54 3.56 -5.14
CA GLN A 151 4.35 2.14 -5.40
C GLN A 151 5.40 1.61 -6.39
N ILE A 152 5.65 2.28 -7.52
CA ILE A 152 6.68 1.83 -8.48
C ILE A 152 8.07 1.72 -7.82
N ASN A 153 8.42 2.72 -7.02
CA ASN A 153 9.72 2.78 -6.36
C ASN A 153 9.92 1.65 -5.32
N LEU A 154 8.86 1.23 -4.64
CA LEU A 154 8.88 0.04 -3.76
C LEU A 154 9.12 -1.26 -4.53
N GLY A 155 8.65 -1.36 -5.79
CA GLY A 155 8.91 -2.50 -6.65
C GLY A 155 10.35 -2.56 -7.18
N GLY A 156 10.91 -1.39 -7.49
CA GLY A 156 12.27 -1.22 -7.98
C GLY A 156 12.49 -1.75 -9.41
N PRO A 157 13.69 -1.52 -9.99
CA PRO A 157 13.97 -1.85 -11.40
C PRO A 157 13.82 -3.34 -11.73
N ALA A 158 14.07 -4.24 -10.78
CA ALA A 158 13.96 -5.69 -10.98
C ALA A 158 12.52 -6.17 -11.21
N ALA A 159 11.51 -5.39 -10.80
CA ALA A 159 10.10 -5.71 -11.03
C ALA A 159 9.60 -5.32 -12.43
N VAL A 160 10.39 -4.57 -13.21
CA VAL A 160 10.01 -4.10 -14.54
C VAL A 160 10.11 -5.25 -15.55
N GLN A 161 8.97 -5.75 -16.00
CA GLN A 161 8.89 -6.84 -16.99
C GLN A 161 8.92 -6.36 -18.45
N ASP A 162 8.43 -5.14 -18.69
CA ASP A 162 8.43 -4.51 -20.02
C ASP A 162 9.36 -3.30 -19.99
N THR A 163 10.49 -3.44 -20.66
CA THR A 163 11.53 -2.41 -20.76
C THR A 163 11.01 -1.10 -21.36
N SER A 164 9.95 -1.12 -22.16
CA SER A 164 9.37 0.12 -22.69
C SER A 164 8.78 1.02 -21.58
N GLN A 165 8.47 0.45 -20.40
CA GLN A 165 7.93 1.18 -19.25
C GLN A 165 9.00 2.00 -18.51
N SER A 166 10.28 1.64 -18.60
CA SER A 166 11.40 2.33 -17.93
C SER A 166 11.40 3.84 -18.17
N PHE A 167 11.16 4.26 -19.42
CA PHE A 167 11.10 5.67 -19.77
C PHE A 167 9.95 6.40 -19.06
N THR A 168 8.76 5.80 -19.06
CA THR A 168 7.58 6.35 -18.37
C THR A 168 7.85 6.47 -16.87
N ILE A 169 8.44 5.44 -16.25
CA ILE A 169 8.78 5.40 -14.82
C ILE A 169 9.78 6.50 -14.45
N ALA A 170 10.85 6.65 -15.23
CA ALA A 170 11.84 7.70 -15.03
C ALA A 170 11.21 9.10 -15.15
N LYS A 171 10.29 9.29 -16.11
CA LYS A 171 9.58 10.55 -16.32
C LYS A 171 8.62 10.89 -15.17
N VAL A 172 7.86 9.93 -14.64
CA VAL A 172 6.98 10.19 -13.49
C VAL A 172 7.76 10.44 -12.20
N ASN A 173 8.91 9.78 -12.02
CA ASN A 173 9.84 10.07 -10.93
C ASN A 173 10.43 11.49 -11.02
N LEU A 174 10.82 11.94 -12.23
CA LEU A 174 11.25 13.33 -12.44
C LEU A 174 10.16 14.33 -12.00
N ARG A 175 8.90 14.08 -12.40
CA ARG A 175 7.78 14.96 -12.02
C ARG A 175 7.51 14.93 -10.51
N ALA A 176 7.55 13.75 -9.88
CA ALA A 176 7.41 13.61 -8.43
C ALA A 176 8.52 14.36 -7.66
N GLY A 177 9.77 14.23 -8.11
CA GLY A 177 10.89 14.95 -7.50
C GLY A 177 10.78 16.46 -7.64
N GLN A 178 10.37 16.96 -8.81
CA GLN A 178 10.10 18.39 -9.01
C GLN A 178 8.97 18.89 -8.09
N LYS A 179 7.92 18.09 -7.89
CA LYS A 179 6.83 18.43 -6.96
C LYS A 179 7.32 18.50 -5.52
N ALA A 180 8.14 17.54 -5.09
CA ALA A 180 8.74 17.54 -3.77
C ALA A 180 9.64 18.79 -3.55
N MET A 181 10.40 19.21 -4.56
CA MET A 181 11.16 20.48 -4.49
C MET A 181 10.25 21.70 -4.31
N VAL A 182 9.12 21.77 -5.02
CA VAL A 182 8.12 22.85 -4.85
C VAL A 182 7.58 22.87 -3.43
N MET A 183 7.45 21.71 -2.78
CA MET A 183 7.06 21.56 -1.38
C MET A 183 8.23 21.75 -0.39
N SER A 184 9.42 22.11 -0.88
CA SER A 184 10.67 22.25 -0.10
C SER A 184 11.14 20.97 0.59
N ASP A 185 10.67 19.81 0.15
CA ASP A 185 11.14 18.50 0.61
C ASP A 185 12.25 17.98 -0.31
N PHE A 186 13.45 18.52 -0.10
CA PHE A 186 14.63 18.16 -0.90
C PHE A 186 15.10 16.73 -0.66
N GLY A 187 14.78 16.13 0.50
CA GLY A 187 15.09 14.73 0.79
C GLY A 187 14.23 13.78 -0.04
N ALA A 188 12.91 14.00 -0.07
CA ALA A 188 12.01 13.25 -0.94
C ALA A 188 12.35 13.49 -2.42
N ALA A 189 12.63 14.73 -2.81
CA ALA A 189 13.02 15.06 -4.19
C ALA A 189 14.27 14.27 -4.63
N TYR A 190 15.32 14.27 -3.82
CA TYR A 190 16.54 13.51 -4.07
C TYR A 190 16.24 12.01 -4.26
N SER A 191 15.42 11.45 -3.37
CA SER A 191 14.98 10.05 -3.46
C SER A 191 14.27 9.76 -4.79
N TYR A 192 13.28 10.58 -5.19
CA TYR A 192 12.57 10.39 -6.45
C TYR A 192 13.50 10.48 -7.67
N PHE A 193 14.43 11.43 -7.69
CA PHE A 193 15.37 11.54 -8.81
C PHE A 193 16.30 10.31 -8.90
N ASN A 194 16.82 9.83 -7.76
CA ASN A 194 17.64 8.62 -7.74
C ASN A 194 16.88 7.37 -8.16
N HIS A 195 15.62 7.22 -7.75
CA HIS A 195 14.77 6.15 -8.26
C HIS A 195 14.61 6.29 -9.77
N GLY A 196 14.26 7.48 -10.28
CA GLY A 196 14.16 7.73 -11.72
C GLY A 196 15.43 7.35 -12.49
N ILE A 197 16.61 7.67 -11.95
CA ILE A 197 17.91 7.28 -12.52
C ILE A 197 18.06 5.76 -12.54
N SER A 198 17.68 5.05 -11.47
CA SER A 198 17.80 3.59 -11.37
C SER A 198 16.97 2.81 -12.40
N PHE A 199 15.93 3.44 -12.97
CA PHE A 199 15.08 2.85 -14.01
C PHE A 199 15.57 3.15 -15.44
N LEU A 200 16.58 4.01 -15.63
CA LEU A 200 17.13 4.31 -16.95
C LEU A 200 17.88 3.09 -17.52
N GLN A 201 17.68 2.82 -18.81
CA GLN A 201 18.30 1.69 -19.50
C GLN A 201 19.65 2.05 -20.10
N GLU A 202 20.43 1.04 -20.47
CA GLU A 202 21.65 1.27 -21.27
C GLU A 202 21.34 2.09 -22.52
N GLY A 203 22.18 3.10 -22.83
CA GLY A 203 21.95 4.02 -23.95
C GLY A 203 21.02 5.21 -23.64
N HIS A 204 20.55 5.36 -22.40
CA HIS A 204 19.64 6.45 -22.01
C HIS A 204 20.18 7.86 -22.32
N TRP A 205 21.51 8.07 -22.30
CA TRP A 205 22.12 9.35 -22.67
C TRP A 205 21.96 9.69 -24.15
N GLN A 206 21.91 8.69 -25.03
CA GLN A 206 21.75 8.89 -26.48
C GLN A 206 20.26 8.99 -26.84
N GLU A 207 19.42 8.14 -26.26
CA GLU A 207 18.00 8.03 -26.60
C GLU A 207 17.12 9.05 -25.86
N HIS A 208 17.50 9.38 -24.62
CA HIS A 208 16.71 10.18 -23.69
C HIS A 208 17.57 11.21 -22.95
N TYR A 209 18.40 11.94 -23.70
CA TYR A 209 19.38 12.89 -23.16
C TYR A 209 18.76 13.89 -22.18
N ASP A 210 17.67 14.58 -22.55
CA ASP A 210 17.05 15.63 -21.74
C ASP A 210 16.50 15.10 -20.41
N LEU A 211 15.87 13.91 -20.44
CA LEU A 211 15.35 13.25 -19.25
C LEU A 211 16.50 12.85 -18.32
N SER A 212 17.54 12.23 -18.89
CA SER A 212 18.74 11.83 -18.16
C SER A 212 19.39 13.04 -17.49
N LEU A 213 19.70 14.08 -18.28
CA LEU A 213 20.32 15.29 -17.78
C LEU A 213 19.51 15.93 -16.65
N SER A 214 18.19 16.05 -16.83
CA SER A 214 17.31 16.64 -15.82
C SER A 214 17.32 15.85 -14.50
N LEU A 215 17.27 14.52 -14.57
CA LEU A 215 17.30 13.65 -13.39
C LEU A 215 18.63 13.80 -12.64
N PHE A 216 19.76 13.68 -13.33
CA PHE A 216 21.09 13.78 -12.71
C PHE A 216 21.37 15.18 -12.16
N GLU A 217 21.01 16.24 -12.89
CA GLU A 217 21.20 17.62 -12.44
C GLU A 217 20.37 17.94 -11.20
N LEU A 218 19.09 17.55 -11.18
CA LEU A 218 18.22 17.82 -10.05
C LEU A 218 18.56 16.95 -8.84
N ALA A 219 19.00 15.70 -9.04
CA ALA A 219 19.56 14.87 -7.98
C ALA A 219 20.77 15.55 -7.33
N ALA A 220 21.74 16.02 -8.12
CA ALA A 220 22.92 16.71 -7.62
C ALA A 220 22.58 18.01 -6.86
N LYS A 221 21.62 18.79 -7.36
CA LYS A 221 21.11 20.00 -6.67
C LYS A 221 20.48 19.67 -5.32
N CYS A 222 19.67 18.61 -5.25
CA CYS A 222 19.04 18.20 -4.00
C CYS A 222 20.06 17.65 -3.00
N ALA A 223 21.04 16.85 -3.46
CA ALA A 223 22.15 16.35 -2.66
C ALA A 223 22.92 17.49 -1.97
N LEU A 224 23.25 18.54 -2.73
CA LEU A 224 23.87 19.75 -2.19
C LEU A 224 22.98 20.44 -1.13
N ALA A 225 21.67 20.52 -1.36
CA ALA A 225 20.73 21.16 -0.44
C ALA A 225 20.56 20.40 0.89
N ILE A 226 20.66 19.06 0.86
CA ILE A 226 20.52 18.20 2.05
C ILE A 226 21.85 17.90 2.76
N GLY A 227 22.99 18.28 2.17
CA GLY A 227 24.31 18.06 2.75
C GLY A 227 24.83 16.62 2.59
N ASP A 228 24.32 15.88 1.61
CA ASP A 228 24.75 14.52 1.25
C ASP A 228 25.73 14.63 0.06
N LEU A 229 27.04 14.74 0.36
CA LEU A 229 28.14 14.88 -0.60
C LEU A 229 29.12 13.72 -0.50
#